data_AF-A0AAW3SUH3-F1
#
_entry.id   AF-A0AAW3SUH3-F1
#
_cell.length_a   1.000
_cell.length_b   1.000
_cell.length_c   1.000
_cell.angle_alpha   90.00
_cell.angle_beta   90.00
_cell.angle_gamma   90.00
#
_symmetry.space_group_name_H-M   'P 1'
#
loop_
_entity.id
_entity.type
_entity.pdbx_description
1 polymer ?
#
loop_
_entity_poly.entity_id
_entity_poly.type
_entity_poly.pdbx_seq_one_letter_code
_entity_poly.pdbx_strand_id
1 'polypeptide(L)'
;MNKRHQKTLSDLFSRPVNGSIKWSDIESLFVALGAEIHEREGSRIAVLLQGEKKIFHRPHPRPTTDKGAVNSIRIWLESLGVRP
;
A
#
# COMPACT_ATOMS: atom_id res chain seq x y z
N MET A 1 -9.31 -6.68 10.03
CA MET A 1 -9.21 -6.92 8.56
C MET A 1 -10.50 -7.50 8.02
N ASN A 2 -10.96 -7.11 6.82
CA ASN A 2 -12.14 -7.70 6.15
C ASN A 2 -11.72 -8.39 4.84
N LYS A 3 -12.67 -9.03 4.13
CA LYS A 3 -12.41 -9.72 2.84
C LYS A 3 -11.77 -8.82 1.78
N ARG A 4 -12.14 -7.54 1.72
CA ARG A 4 -11.56 -6.58 0.76
C ARG A 4 -10.09 -6.33 1.07
N HIS A 5 -9.73 -6.13 2.34
CA HIS A 5 -8.33 -5.94 2.76
C HIS A 5 -7.47 -7.17 2.48
N GLN A 6 -8.00 -8.37 2.78
CA GLN A 6 -7.32 -9.64 2.45
C GLN A 6 -7.07 -9.75 0.94
N LYS A 7 -8.08 -9.43 0.12
CA LYS A 7 -7.92 -9.43 -1.34
C LYS A 7 -6.83 -8.44 -1.78
N THR A 8 -6.84 -7.21 -1.28
CA THR A 8 -5.80 -6.21 -1.60
C THR A 8 -4.42 -6.72 -1.23
N LEU A 9 -4.27 -7.34 -0.05
CA LEU A 9 -3.01 -7.93 0.38
C LEU A 9 -2.57 -9.06 -0.55
N SER A 10 -3.45 -9.99 -0.92
CA SER A 10 -3.15 -11.03 -1.90
C SER A 10 -2.76 -10.44 -3.26
N ASP A 11 -3.47 -9.42 -3.74
CA ASP A 11 -3.18 -8.76 -5.02
C ASP A 11 -1.80 -8.09 -5.02
N LEU A 12 -1.39 -7.46 -3.90
CA LEU A 12 -0.05 -6.85 -3.75
C LEU A 12 1.08 -7.91 -3.84
N PHE A 13 0.81 -9.14 -3.40
CA PHE A 13 1.77 -10.25 -3.41
C PHE A 13 1.70 -11.11 -4.68
N SER A 14 0.71 -10.90 -5.54
CA SER A 14 0.50 -11.67 -6.77
C SER A 14 1.70 -11.64 -7.73
N ARG A 15 1.79 -12.70 -8.55
CA ARG A 15 2.75 -12.85 -9.65
C ARG A 15 1.98 -13.31 -10.89
N PRO A 16 2.00 -12.57 -12.01
CA PRO A 16 2.70 -11.29 -12.24
C PRO A 16 2.14 -10.13 -11.40
N VAL A 17 2.92 -9.05 -11.23
CA VAL A 17 2.52 -7.89 -10.42
C VAL A 17 1.24 -7.26 -10.98
N ASN A 18 0.21 -7.16 -10.13
CA ASN A 18 -1.06 -6.50 -10.46
C ASN A 18 -0.91 -4.97 -10.42
N GLY A 19 -0.88 -4.33 -11.59
CA GLY A 19 -0.82 -2.86 -11.73
C GLY A 19 -2.18 -2.15 -11.73
N SER A 20 -3.27 -2.83 -11.36
CA SER A 20 -4.64 -2.29 -11.38
C SER A 20 -5.24 -2.08 -9.99
N ILE A 21 -4.44 -2.23 -8.93
CA ILE A 21 -4.89 -2.03 -7.55
C ILE A 21 -5.17 -0.53 -7.34
N LYS A 22 -6.37 -0.21 -6.85
CA LYS A 22 -6.74 1.18 -6.54
C LYS A 22 -5.96 1.66 -5.33
N TRP A 23 -5.42 2.87 -5.38
CA TRP A 23 -4.68 3.45 -4.26
C TRP A 23 -5.49 3.48 -2.96
N SER A 24 -6.78 3.83 -3.05
CA SER A 24 -7.71 3.86 -1.90
C SER A 24 -7.84 2.50 -1.20
N ASP A 25 -7.72 1.39 -1.94
CA ASP A 25 -7.75 0.05 -1.35
C ASP A 25 -6.47 -0.24 -0.56
N ILE A 26 -5.33 0.31 -0.99
CA ILE A 26 -4.06 0.20 -0.30
C ILE A 26 -4.03 1.08 0.96
N GLU A 27 -4.50 2.33 0.89
CA GLU A 27 -4.63 3.18 2.08
C GLU A 27 -5.56 2.55 3.12
N SER A 28 -6.69 1.98 2.69
CA SER A 28 -7.60 1.25 3.57
C SER A 28 -6.95 0.02 4.20
N LEU A 29 -6.13 -0.71 3.44
CA LEU A 29 -5.34 -1.83 3.96
C LEU A 29 -4.33 -1.36 5.00
N PHE A 30 -3.59 -0.27 4.77
CA PHE A 30 -2.65 0.29 5.73
C PHE A 30 -3.34 0.62 7.06
N VAL A 31 -4.46 1.35 7.01
CA VAL A 31 -5.25 1.66 8.22
C VAL A 31 -5.72 0.38 8.92
N ALA A 32 -6.17 -0.62 8.16
CA ALA A 32 -6.61 -1.89 8.72
C ALA A 32 -5.49 -2.73 9.36
N LEU A 33 -4.24 -2.48 8.98
CA LEU A 33 -3.03 -3.06 9.59
C LEU A 33 -2.55 -2.25 10.81
N GLY A 34 -3.23 -1.14 11.15
CA GLY A 34 -2.87 -0.27 12.26
C GLY A 34 -1.88 0.83 11.88
N ALA A 35 -1.76 1.17 10.59
CA ALA A 35 -0.87 2.24 10.17
C ALA A 35 -1.47 3.64 10.44
N GLU A 36 -0.61 4.59 10.80
CA GLU A 36 -0.91 6.02 10.80
C GLU A 36 -0.51 6.63 9.45
N ILE A 37 -1.37 7.47 8.88
CA ILE A 37 -1.14 8.12 7.59
C ILE A 37 -1.15 9.63 7.78
N HIS A 38 -0.09 10.30 7.34
CA HIS A 38 0.01 11.76 7.36
C HIS A 38 0.24 12.32 5.96
N GLU A 39 -0.51 13.36 5.62
CA GLU A 39 -0.32 14.10 4.37
C GLU A 39 1.00 14.87 4.37
N ARG A 40 1.57 15.02 3.17
CA ARG A 40 2.83 15.72 2.92
C ARG A 40 2.68 16.57 1.66
N GLU A 41 3.67 17.43 1.39
CA GLU A 41 3.65 18.29 0.20
C GLU A 41 3.50 17.51 -1.11
N GLY A 42 2.61 18.02 -1.97
CA GLY A 42 2.22 17.38 -3.23
C GLY A 42 1.34 16.16 -3.02
N SER A 43 1.52 15.12 -3.85
CA SER A 43 0.77 13.86 -3.73
C SER A 43 1.41 12.86 -2.75
N ARG A 44 2.25 13.31 -1.81
CA ARG A 44 2.99 12.41 -0.93
C ARG A 44 2.22 12.11 0.35
N ILE A 45 2.38 10.88 0.84
CA ILE A 45 1.93 10.48 2.18
C ILE A 45 3.08 9.84 2.94
N ALA A 46 3.14 10.08 4.24
CA ALA A 46 3.95 9.31 5.16
C ALA A 46 3.07 8.25 5.83
N VAL A 47 3.48 6.99 5.77
CA VAL A 47 2.81 5.86 6.41
C VAL A 47 3.72 5.33 7.51
N LEU A 48 3.22 5.26 8.74
CA LEU A 48 3.89 4.67 9.88
C LEU A 48 3.20 3.37 10.24
N LEU A 49 3.93 2.26 10.27
CA LEU A 49 3.40 0.94 10.59
C LEU A 49 4.45 0.14 11.37
N GLN A 50 4.07 -0.41 12.52
CA GLN A 50 4.98 -1.15 13.42
C GLN A 50 6.29 -0.39 13.77
N GLY A 51 6.19 0.93 13.92
CA GLY A 51 7.36 1.78 14.22
C GLY A 51 8.21 2.16 13.00
N GLU A 52 7.97 1.57 11.83
CA GLU A 52 8.65 1.89 10.59
C GLU A 52 7.90 2.94 9.78
N LYS A 53 8.66 3.87 9.17
CA LYS A 53 8.11 4.95 8.36
C LYS A 53 8.48 4.78 6.90
N LYS A 54 7.49 4.86 6.01
CA LYS A 54 7.70 4.89 4.56
C LYS A 54 6.93 6.04 3.92
N ILE A 55 7.54 6.69 2.92
CA ILE A 55 6.89 7.73 2.14
C ILE A 55 6.48 7.13 0.80
N PHE A 56 5.22 7.35 0.41
CA PHE A 56 4.69 6.96 -0.89
C PHE A 56 4.11 8.17 -1.62
N HIS A 57 3.97 8.04 -2.92
CA HIS A 57 3.25 8.97 -3.76
C HIS A 57 1.90 8.37 -4.13
N ARG A 58 0.82 9.13 -3.90
CA ARG A 58 -0.48 8.81 -4.49
C ARG A 58 -0.35 8.92 -6.02
N PRO A 59 -0.84 7.92 -6.77
CA PRO A 59 -0.76 7.94 -8.22
C PRO A 59 -1.61 9.09 -8.80
N HIS A 60 -1.07 9.78 -9.79
CA HIS A 60 -1.72 10.89 -10.49
C HIS A 60 -1.26 10.90 -11.97
N PRO A 61 -2.14 11.14 -12.96
CA PRO A 61 -3.57 11.49 -12.83
C PRO A 61 -4.51 10.31 -12.60
N ARG A 62 -4.05 9.08 -12.81
CA ARG A 62 -4.89 7.87 -12.67
C ARG A 62 -4.86 7.37 -11.22
N PRO A 63 -6.00 6.84 -10.70
CA PRO A 63 -6.09 6.38 -9.30
C PRO A 63 -5.47 4.99 -9.05
N THR A 64 -4.89 4.36 -10.08
CA THR A 64 -4.29 3.03 -10.01
C THR A 64 -2.80 3.12 -9.72
N THR A 65 -2.33 2.30 -8.80
CA THR A 65 -0.93 2.21 -8.42
C THR A 65 -0.12 1.53 -9.53
N ASP A 66 0.96 2.16 -9.99
CA ASP A 66 1.84 1.55 -10.98
C ASP A 66 2.59 0.33 -10.39
N LYS A 67 3.11 -0.54 -11.26
CA LYS A 67 3.78 -1.79 -10.85
C LYS A 67 5.00 -1.55 -9.96
N GLY A 68 5.71 -0.44 -10.13
CA GLY A 68 6.86 -0.08 -9.31
C GLY A 68 6.43 0.26 -7.89
N ALA A 69 5.40 1.08 -7.73
CA ALA A 69 4.81 1.39 -6.44
C ALA A 69 4.21 0.14 -5.76
N VAL A 70 3.52 -0.73 -6.51
CA VAL A 70 3.02 -2.02 -5.97
C VAL A 70 4.17 -2.87 -5.42
N ASN A 71 5.27 -3.00 -6.18
CA ASN A 71 6.41 -3.78 -5.72
C ASN A 71 7.10 -3.16 -4.49
N SER A 72 7.20 -1.82 -4.44
CA SER A 72 7.73 -1.09 -3.29
C SER A 72 6.91 -1.35 -2.02
N ILE A 73 5.57 -1.29 -2.13
CA ILE A 73 4.65 -1.56 -1.02
C ILE A 73 4.76 -3.01 -0.57
N ARG A 74 4.79 -3.96 -1.51
CA ARG A 74 4.96 -5.38 -1.21
C ARG A 74 6.24 -5.66 -0.42
N ILE A 75 7.38 -5.16 -0.89
CA ILE A 75 8.68 -5.35 -0.22
C ILE A 75 8.65 -4.77 1.19
N TRP A 76 8.06 -3.58 1.35
CA TRP A 76 7.97 -2.94 2.65
C TRP A 76 7.06 -3.72 3.62
N LEU A 77 5.87 -4.14 3.19
CA LEU A 77 4.98 -4.99 4.01
C LEU A 77 5.65 -6.33 4.36
N GLU A 78 6.35 -6.95 3.41
CA GLU A 78 7.09 -8.19 3.64
C GLU A 78 8.21 -8.02 4.67
N SER A 79 8.93 -6.88 4.65
CA SER A 79 9.95 -6.57 5.67
C SER A 79 9.36 -6.37 7.08
N LEU A 80 8.08 -6.05 7.18
CA LEU A 80 7.32 -5.94 8.43
C LEU A 80 6.64 -7.26 8.83
N GLY A 81 6.97 -8.37 8.15
CA GLY A 81 6.36 -9.68 8.39
C GLY A 81 4.89 -9.77 7.95
N VAL A 82 4.34 -8.77 7.27
CA VAL A 82 2.97 -8.78 6.75
C VAL A 82 2.95 -9.57 5.44
N ARG A 83 2.19 -10.67 5.43
CA ARG A 83 2.00 -11.55 4.27
C ARG A 83 0.53 -11.97 4.17
N PRO A 84 0.04 -12.36 2.98
CA PRO A 84 -1.33 -12.84 2.79
C PRO A 84 -1.71 -14.00 3.71
#